data_AF-A0A0H5RPL4-F1
#
_entry.id   AF-A0A0H5RPL4-F1
#
_cell.length_a   1.000
_cell.length_b   1.000
_cell.length_c   1.000
_cell.angle_alpha   90.00
_cell.angle_beta   90.00
_cell.angle_gamma   90.00
#
_symmetry.space_group_name_H-M   'P 1'
#
loop_
_entity.id
_entity.type
_entity.pdbx_description
1 polymer ?
#
loop_
_entity_poly.entity_id
_entity_poly.type
_entity_poly.pdbx_seq_one_letter_code
_entity_poly.pdbx_strand_id
1 'polypeptide(L)'
;MASNHETDKERPPVLSSRVTSMKFMRRKDESLLRKRLASDQSKALLKSQWVLLPSLLESDEAKEVTMDVPFVPSRRSFNNFNPAVEDATSSCKAVVQQQLSAKADISDREMASRFQTLIDDRRDHSNLDNMPKKKSRTHQHPQDNQRGNFMKPKPI
;
A
#
# COMPACT_ATOMS: atom_id res chain seq x y z
N MET A 1 -18.71 -19.35 -90.39
CA MET A 1 -19.55 -19.52 -89.18
C MET A 1 -18.80 -18.92 -88.01
N ALA A 2 -19.52 -18.10 -87.24
CA ALA A 2 -19.13 -17.15 -86.18
C ALA A 2 -17.75 -17.28 -85.51
N SER A 3 -17.00 -16.17 -85.50
CA SER A 3 -15.93 -15.92 -84.53
C SER A 3 -16.55 -15.50 -83.20
N ASN A 4 -16.28 -16.26 -82.14
CA ASN A 4 -16.69 -15.91 -80.79
C ASN A 4 -15.83 -14.73 -80.30
N HIS A 5 -16.33 -13.50 -80.46
CA HIS A 5 -15.88 -12.36 -79.68
C HIS A 5 -16.46 -12.50 -78.28
N GLU A 6 -15.70 -13.16 -77.41
CA GLU A 6 -15.95 -13.19 -75.98
C GLU A 6 -15.63 -11.80 -75.43
N THR A 7 -16.68 -11.08 -75.04
CA THR A 7 -16.59 -9.74 -74.49
C THR A 7 -15.82 -9.79 -73.17
N ASP A 8 -14.59 -9.26 -73.16
CA ASP A 8 -13.87 -8.89 -71.95
C ASP A 8 -14.78 -7.95 -71.14
N LYS A 9 -15.48 -8.51 -70.15
CA LYS A 9 -16.20 -7.72 -69.15
C LYS A 9 -15.15 -6.85 -68.45
N GLU A 10 -15.22 -5.56 -68.68
CA GLU A 10 -14.27 -4.57 -68.17
C GLU A 10 -14.03 -4.78 -66.67
N ARG A 11 -12.81 -5.15 -66.31
CA ARG A 11 -12.41 -5.21 -64.91
C ARG A 11 -12.42 -3.78 -64.37
N PRO A 12 -13.03 -3.53 -63.19
CA PRO A 12 -13.03 -2.20 -62.63
C PRO A 12 -11.58 -1.73 -62.42
N PRO A 13 -11.28 -0.45 -62.65
CA PRO A 13 -9.93 0.07 -62.47
C PRO A 13 -9.48 -0.16 -61.02
N VAL A 14 -8.39 -0.90 -60.87
CA VAL A 14 -7.79 -1.21 -59.56
C VAL A 14 -6.70 -0.19 -59.25
N LEU A 15 -6.71 0.31 -58.01
CA LEU A 15 -5.66 1.20 -57.53
C LEU A 15 -4.30 0.48 -57.47
N SER A 16 -3.22 1.23 -57.67
CA SER A 16 -1.87 0.65 -57.61
C SER A 16 -1.54 0.09 -56.22
N SER A 17 -0.67 -0.93 -56.19
CA SER A 17 -0.21 -1.56 -54.94
C SER A 17 0.46 -0.57 -53.98
N ARG A 18 1.12 0.45 -54.53
CA ARG A 18 1.76 1.53 -53.74
C ARG A 18 0.72 2.41 -53.04
N VAL A 19 -0.42 2.68 -53.68
CA VAL A 19 -1.50 3.48 -53.07
C VAL A 19 -2.23 2.66 -52.02
N THR A 20 -2.58 1.40 -52.33
CA THR A 20 -3.27 0.49 -51.38
C THR A 20 -2.41 0.09 -50.18
N SER A 21 -1.07 0.24 -50.27
CA SER A 21 -0.16 0.04 -49.14
C SER A 21 0.00 1.25 -48.21
N MET A 22 -0.49 2.43 -48.61
CA MET A 22 -0.41 3.62 -47.77
C MET A 22 -1.27 3.47 -46.52
N LYS A 23 -0.76 3.98 -45.38
CA LYS A 23 -1.40 3.86 -44.07
C LYS A 23 -2.86 4.32 -44.06
N PHE A 24 -3.19 5.38 -44.81
CA PHE A 24 -4.56 5.89 -44.85
C PHE A 24 -5.55 4.96 -45.55
N MET A 25 -5.11 4.16 -46.54
CA MET A 25 -5.95 3.16 -47.20
C MET A 25 -6.26 1.97 -46.29
N ARG A 26 -5.40 1.72 -45.29
CA ARG A 26 -5.48 0.57 -44.38
C ARG A 26 -6.08 0.90 -43.01
N ARG A 27 -6.70 2.07 -42.81
CA ARG A 27 -7.23 2.49 -41.49
C ARG A 27 -8.23 1.51 -40.88
N LYS A 28 -9.10 0.91 -41.71
CA LYS A 28 -10.09 -0.07 -41.26
C LYS A 28 -9.40 -1.35 -40.76
N ASP A 29 -8.46 -1.87 -41.54
CA ASP A 29 -7.70 -3.08 -41.19
C ASP A 29 -6.83 -2.84 -39.96
N GLU A 30 -6.21 -1.65 -39.85
CA GLU A 30 -5.42 -1.26 -38.68
C GLU A 30 -6.29 -1.16 -37.41
N SER A 31 -7.50 -0.61 -37.52
CA SER A 31 -8.45 -0.56 -36.39
C SER A 31 -8.86 -1.96 -35.92
N LEU A 32 -9.13 -2.87 -36.85
CA LEU A 32 -9.44 -4.27 -36.54
C LEU A 32 -8.24 -4.98 -35.90
N LEU A 33 -7.03 -4.76 -36.41
CA LEU A 33 -5.80 -5.32 -35.85
C LEU A 33 -5.56 -4.82 -34.42
N ARG A 34 -5.71 -3.52 -34.17
CA ARG A 34 -5.55 -2.94 -32.82
C ARG A 34 -6.54 -3.53 -31.83
N LYS A 35 -7.82 -3.70 -32.23
CA LYS A 35 -8.84 -4.34 -31.38
C LYS A 35 -8.47 -5.79 -31.05
N ARG A 36 -7.98 -6.55 -32.03
CA ARG A 36 -7.52 -7.93 -31.82
C ARG A 36 -6.34 -7.97 -30.84
N LEU A 37 -5.32 -7.15 -31.06
CA LEU A 37 -4.15 -7.08 -30.18
C LEU A 37 -4.53 -6.70 -28.75
N ALA A 38 -5.44 -5.73 -28.56
CA ALA A 38 -5.92 -5.35 -27.23
C ALA A 38 -6.65 -6.51 -26.51
N SER A 39 -7.47 -7.28 -27.24
CA SER A 39 -8.12 -8.47 -26.68
C SER A 39 -7.13 -9.57 -26.34
N ASP A 40 -6.12 -9.79 -27.17
CA ASP A 40 -5.10 -10.82 -26.92
C ASP A 40 -4.21 -10.43 -25.74
N GLN A 41 -3.87 -9.15 -25.60
CA GLN A 41 -3.17 -8.60 -24.43
C GLN A 41 -3.99 -8.77 -23.14
N SER A 42 -5.28 -8.40 -23.14
CA SER A 42 -6.10 -8.55 -21.95
C SER A 42 -6.27 -10.01 -21.54
N LYS A 43 -6.43 -10.92 -22.50
CA LYS A 43 -6.44 -12.37 -22.24
C LYS A 43 -5.12 -12.87 -21.67
N ALA A 44 -3.99 -12.41 -22.20
CA ALA A 44 -2.67 -12.80 -21.69
C ALA A 44 -2.47 -12.32 -20.24
N LEU A 45 -2.86 -11.08 -19.94
CA LEU A 45 -2.82 -10.52 -18.59
C LEU A 45 -3.68 -11.33 -17.62
N LEU A 46 -4.93 -11.64 -18.00
CA LEU A 46 -5.83 -12.45 -17.17
C LEU A 46 -5.29 -13.86 -16.92
N LYS A 47 -4.69 -14.49 -17.94
CA LYS A 47 -4.04 -15.80 -17.77
C LYS A 47 -2.85 -15.75 -16.83
N SER A 48 -2.11 -14.64 -16.82
CA SER A 48 -0.95 -14.45 -15.95
C SER A 48 -1.31 -13.94 -14.56
N GLN A 49 -2.56 -13.57 -14.31
CA GLN A 49 -2.98 -13.02 -13.02
C GLN A 49 -3.01 -14.13 -11.98
N TRP A 50 -2.20 -13.97 -10.94
CA TRP A 50 -2.24 -14.84 -9.78
C TRP A 50 -3.46 -14.43 -8.95
N VAL A 51 -4.43 -15.33 -8.82
CA VAL A 51 -5.61 -15.11 -7.98
C VAL A 51 -5.35 -15.75 -6.62
N LEU A 52 -5.35 -14.91 -5.57
CA LEU A 52 -5.35 -15.39 -4.19
C LEU A 52 -6.69 -16.08 -3.90
N LEU A 53 -6.62 -17.24 -3.25
CA LEU A 53 -7.81 -17.98 -2.82
C LEU A 53 -8.60 -17.11 -1.81
N PRO A 54 -9.93 -16.97 -1.96
CA PRO A 54 -10.76 -16.21 -1.02
C PRO A 54 -10.60 -16.64 0.43
N SER A 55 -10.29 -17.92 0.68
CA SER A 55 -10.02 -18.48 2.00
C SER A 55 -8.78 -17.90 2.70
N LEU A 56 -7.85 -17.29 1.94
CA LEU A 56 -6.68 -16.59 2.49
C LEU A 56 -6.98 -15.10 2.74
N LEU A 57 -8.06 -14.56 2.16
CA LEU A 57 -8.45 -13.18 2.32
C LEU A 57 -9.24 -12.94 3.62
N GLU A 58 -9.99 -13.96 4.09
CA GLU A 58 -10.77 -13.89 5.34
C GLU A 58 -9.91 -13.80 6.62
N SER A 59 -8.62 -14.15 6.57
CA SER A 59 -7.72 -14.05 7.73
C SER A 59 -7.02 -12.70 7.87
N ASP A 60 -6.99 -11.92 6.79
CA ASP A 60 -6.38 -10.59 6.73
C ASP A 60 -7.49 -9.52 6.65
N GLU A 61 -8.45 -9.57 7.58
CA GLU A 61 -9.11 -8.35 8.02
C GLU A 61 -7.98 -7.40 8.39
N ALA A 62 -7.72 -6.41 7.52
CA ALA A 62 -6.65 -5.45 7.70
C ALA A 62 -6.83 -4.86 9.10
N LYS A 63 -6.01 -5.35 10.04
CA LYS A 63 -5.88 -4.72 11.35
C LYS A 63 -5.38 -3.35 11.00
N GLU A 64 -6.32 -2.40 10.98
CA GLU A 64 -6.02 -0.99 10.90
C GLU A 64 -5.04 -0.78 12.05
N VAL A 65 -3.76 -0.64 11.70
CA VAL A 65 -2.73 -0.32 12.69
C VAL A 65 -3.01 1.13 13.01
N THR A 66 -4.01 1.35 13.84
CA THR A 66 -4.18 2.59 14.57
C THR A 66 -2.90 2.73 15.36
N MET A 67 -1.98 3.53 14.81
CA MET A 67 -0.79 3.92 15.55
C MET A 67 -1.33 4.67 16.77
N ASP A 68 -1.24 4.06 17.95
CA ASP A 68 -1.61 4.70 19.23
C ASP A 68 -0.78 5.96 19.52
N VAL A 69 0.26 6.17 18.72
CA VAL A 69 1.12 7.35 18.76
C VAL A 69 0.53 8.45 17.88
N PRO A 70 0.25 9.63 18.45
CA PRO A 70 -0.18 10.77 17.66
C PRO A 70 0.85 11.09 16.56
N PHE A 71 0.39 11.02 15.31
CA PHE A 71 1.25 11.18 14.13
C PHE A 71 1.02 12.53 13.46
N VAL A 72 2.12 13.25 13.19
CA VAL A 72 2.11 14.43 12.33
C VAL A 72 2.81 14.06 11.02
N PRO A 73 2.17 14.28 9.85
CA PRO A 73 2.78 13.97 8.56
C PRO A 73 4.18 14.57 8.39
N SER A 74 5.11 13.77 7.85
CA SER A 74 6.51 14.21 7.63
C SER A 74 6.65 15.18 6.48
N ARG A 75 5.75 15.14 5.49
CA ARG A 75 5.73 16.07 4.37
C ARG A 75 5.37 17.47 4.88
N ARG A 76 6.25 18.44 4.62
CA ARG A 76 6.09 19.85 5.02
C ARG A 76 6.37 20.76 3.84
N SER A 77 5.71 21.91 3.81
CA SER A 77 6.07 23.05 2.97
C SER A 77 6.40 24.24 3.87
N PHE A 78 7.10 25.23 3.31
CA PHE A 78 7.53 26.43 4.01
C PHE A 78 7.24 27.64 3.15
N ASN A 79 7.03 28.79 3.81
CA ASN A 79 6.94 30.10 3.18
C ASN A 79 5.92 30.15 2.04
N ASN A 80 4.73 29.56 2.26
CA ASN A 80 3.62 29.51 1.30
C ASN A 80 3.96 28.79 -0.01
N PHE A 81 4.99 27.94 -0.04
CA PHE A 81 5.34 27.15 -1.22
C PHE A 81 4.22 26.18 -1.62
N ASN A 82 3.47 25.66 -0.64
CA ASN A 82 2.27 24.87 -0.89
C ASN A 82 1.26 25.05 0.25
N PRO A 83 0.31 26.00 0.14
CA PRO A 83 -0.62 26.31 1.23
C PRO A 83 -1.46 25.10 1.65
N ALA A 84 -1.85 24.24 0.71
CA ALA A 84 -2.63 23.04 1.04
C ALA A 84 -1.87 22.05 1.96
N VAL A 85 -0.54 21.97 1.82
CA VAL A 85 0.29 21.13 2.69
C VAL A 85 0.48 21.79 4.06
N GLU A 86 0.68 23.11 4.10
CA GLU A 86 0.74 23.90 5.34
C GLU A 86 -0.56 23.80 6.16
N ASP A 87 -1.71 23.94 5.52
CA ASP A 87 -3.03 23.82 6.15
C ASP A 87 -3.26 22.41 6.69
N ALA A 88 -2.97 21.38 5.88
CA ALA A 88 -3.11 19.98 6.29
C ALA A 88 -2.22 19.65 7.50
N THR A 89 -0.96 20.11 7.50
CA THR A 89 -0.05 19.89 8.62
C THR A 89 -0.47 20.62 9.89
N SER A 90 -1.03 21.83 9.77
CA SER A 90 -1.54 22.62 10.90
C SER A 90 -2.76 21.95 11.52
N SER A 91 -3.70 21.46 10.70
CA SER A 91 -4.86 20.69 11.15
C SER A 91 -4.44 19.40 11.88
N CYS A 92 -3.50 18.62 11.32
CA CYS A 92 -3.01 17.40 11.96
C CYS A 92 -2.36 17.68 13.33
N LYS A 93 -1.58 18.77 13.45
CA LYS A 93 -0.97 19.17 14.73
C LYS A 93 -2.02 19.53 15.78
N ALA A 94 -3.09 20.23 15.40
CA ALA A 94 -4.16 20.58 16.32
C ALA A 94 -4.86 19.34 16.89
N VAL A 95 -5.15 18.34 16.04
CA VAL A 95 -5.73 17.06 16.45
C VAL A 95 -4.81 16.31 17.41
N VAL A 96 -3.52 16.22 17.09
CA VAL A 96 -2.51 15.60 17.97
C VAL A 96 -2.43 16.31 19.32
N GLN A 97 -2.42 17.64 19.32
CA GLN A 97 -2.34 18.42 20.55
C GLN A 97 -3.57 18.22 21.44
N GLN A 98 -4.76 18.14 20.85
CA GLN A 98 -6.01 17.84 21.57
C GLN A 98 -6.00 16.44 22.19
N GLN A 99 -5.49 15.43 21.47
CA GLN A 99 -5.36 14.08 22.01
C GLN A 99 -4.34 14.00 23.16
N LEU A 100 -3.27 14.79 23.10
CA LEU A 100 -2.27 14.86 24.15
C LEU A 100 -2.78 15.62 25.39
N SER A 101 -3.52 16.73 25.20
CA SER A 101 -4.11 17.48 26.31
C SER A 101 -5.17 16.66 27.04
N ALA A 102 -6.02 15.94 26.31
CA ALA A 102 -7.03 15.07 26.90
C ALA A 102 -6.43 13.95 27.78
N LYS A 103 -5.20 13.52 27.51
CA LYS A 103 -4.47 12.55 28.35
C LYS A 103 -3.77 13.20 29.55
N ALA A 104 -3.50 14.51 29.49
CA ALA A 104 -2.77 15.24 30.53
C ALA A 104 -3.69 15.81 31.63
N ASP A 105 -4.99 15.94 31.39
CA ASP A 105 -5.97 16.52 32.33
C ASP A 105 -6.44 15.54 33.42
N ILE A 106 -5.54 14.71 33.97
CA ILE A 106 -5.85 13.85 35.12
C ILE A 106 -5.49 14.60 36.40
N SER A 107 -6.49 14.92 37.22
CA SER A 107 -6.23 15.58 38.51
C SER A 107 -5.52 14.65 39.49
N ASP A 108 -4.71 15.19 40.41
CA ASP A 108 -4.02 14.41 41.45
C ASP A 108 -4.97 13.53 42.27
N ARG A 109 -6.19 14.02 42.52
CA ARG A 109 -7.23 13.25 43.23
C ARG A 109 -7.68 12.03 42.43
N GLU A 110 -7.86 12.18 41.13
CA GLU A 110 -8.24 11.09 40.25
C GLU A 110 -7.10 10.09 40.11
N MET A 111 -5.86 10.58 39.98
CA MET A 111 -4.66 9.74 39.94
C MET A 111 -4.51 8.91 41.22
N ALA A 112 -4.70 9.53 42.39
CA ALA A 112 -4.70 8.83 43.67
C ALA A 112 -5.81 7.77 43.76
N SER A 113 -6.99 8.06 43.22
CA SER A 113 -8.12 7.11 43.21
C SER A 113 -7.82 5.89 42.33
N ARG A 114 -7.25 6.09 41.12
CA ARG A 114 -6.83 4.99 40.23
C ARG A 114 -5.71 4.14 40.84
N PHE A 115 -4.82 4.77 41.60
CA PHE A 115 -3.77 4.04 42.30
C PHE A 115 -4.33 3.20 43.45
N GLN A 116 -5.28 3.75 44.21
CA GLN A 116 -5.97 3.01 45.27
C GLN A 116 -6.67 1.76 44.71
N THR A 117 -7.44 1.89 43.62
CA THR A 117 -8.10 0.73 42.97
C THR A 117 -7.09 -0.31 42.50
N LEU A 118 -5.95 0.12 41.94
CA LEU A 118 -4.90 -0.81 41.50
C LEU A 118 -4.25 -1.57 42.67
N ILE A 119 -4.06 -0.92 43.82
CA ILE A 119 -3.56 -1.60 45.02
C ILE A 119 -4.63 -2.54 45.57
N ASP A 120 -5.90 -2.14 45.57
CA ASP A 120 -7.00 -2.96 46.04
C ASP A 120 -7.15 -4.24 45.19
N ASP A 121 -7.13 -4.13 43.85
CA ASP A 121 -7.12 -5.29 42.96
C ASP A 121 -5.92 -6.22 43.23
N ARG A 122 -4.73 -5.65 43.44
CA ARG A 122 -3.53 -6.44 43.77
C ARG A 122 -3.63 -7.12 45.14
N ARG A 123 -4.31 -6.49 46.11
CA ARG A 123 -4.57 -7.07 47.44
C ARG A 123 -5.59 -8.20 47.33
N ASP A 124 -6.63 -8.06 46.54
CA ASP A 124 -7.63 -9.11 46.32
C ASP A 124 -7.04 -10.31 45.59
N HIS A 125 -6.11 -10.09 44.65
CA HIS A 125 -5.34 -11.16 44.00
C HIS A 125 -4.23 -11.77 44.87
N SER A 126 -3.89 -11.17 46.02
CA SER A 126 -2.90 -11.74 46.96
C SER A 126 -3.48 -12.82 47.88
N ASN A 127 -4.81 -13.05 47.86
CA ASN A 127 -5.45 -14.21 48.49
C ASN A 127 -5.45 -15.48 47.60
N LEU A 128 -4.68 -15.49 46.50
CA LEU A 128 -4.36 -16.70 45.74
C LEU A 128 -3.09 -17.36 46.31
N ASP A 129 -3.22 -17.90 47.52
CA ASP A 129 -2.17 -18.56 48.32
C ASP A 129 -1.62 -19.87 47.73
N ASN A 130 -1.71 -20.11 46.41
CA ASN A 130 -1.22 -21.34 45.79
C ASN A 130 -0.76 -21.16 44.32
N MET A 131 0.17 -20.24 44.06
CA MET A 131 0.90 -20.21 42.79
C MET A 131 2.40 -20.44 43.01
N PRO A 132 3.05 -21.37 42.29
CA PRO A 132 4.46 -21.66 42.47
C PRO A 132 5.30 -20.42 42.14
N LYS A 133 6.11 -20.00 43.11
CA LYS A 133 7.02 -18.85 43.04
C LYS A 133 7.90 -18.96 41.78
N LYS A 134 7.53 -18.25 40.70
CA LYS A 134 8.42 -18.07 39.55
C LYS A 134 9.56 -17.15 40.01
N LYS A 135 10.78 -17.70 39.97
CA LYS A 135 12.04 -17.01 40.29
C LYS A 135 12.05 -15.62 39.67
N SER A 136 12.23 -14.61 40.51
CA SER A 136 12.46 -13.22 40.11
C SER A 136 13.60 -13.16 39.09
N ARG A 137 13.30 -12.73 37.86
CA ARG A 137 14.32 -12.29 36.92
C ARG A 137 14.83 -10.94 37.41
N THR A 138 15.94 -10.96 38.13
CA THR A 138 16.76 -9.78 38.36
C THR A 138 17.08 -9.18 36.99
N HIS A 139 16.69 -7.92 36.77
CA HIS A 139 17.17 -7.14 35.62
C HIS A 139 18.67 -6.91 35.80
N GLN A 140 19.48 -7.86 35.31
CA GLN A 140 20.88 -7.59 35.04
C GLN A 140 20.95 -6.68 33.81
N HIS A 141 21.44 -5.46 34.03
CA HIS A 141 21.90 -4.57 32.99
C HIS A 141 23.10 -5.23 32.31
N PRO A 142 23.08 -5.56 31.01
CA PRO A 142 24.30 -5.98 30.34
C PRO A 142 25.13 -4.73 30.04
N GLN A 143 26.29 -4.60 30.69
CA GLN A 143 27.38 -3.79 30.15
C GLN A 143 28.15 -4.66 29.16
N ASP A 144 27.72 -4.67 27.89
CA ASP A 144 28.51 -5.27 26.82
C ASP A 144 29.45 -4.23 26.23
N ASN A 145 30.64 -4.11 26.83
CA ASN A 145 31.81 -3.57 26.16
C ASN A 145 32.39 -4.65 25.23
N GLN A 146 31.80 -4.80 24.04
CA GLN A 146 32.46 -5.47 22.93
C GLN A 146 32.45 -4.54 21.72
N ARG A 147 33.58 -3.84 21.52
CA ARG A 147 33.89 -3.17 20.26
C ARG A 147 34.05 -4.25 19.19
N GLY A 148 32.99 -4.53 18.46
CA GLY A 148 33.02 -5.37 17.28
C GLY A 148 33.92 -4.74 16.22
N ASN A 149 35.02 -5.42 15.90
CA ASN A 149 35.90 -5.06 14.79
C ASN A 149 35.08 -5.02 13.50
N PHE A 150 34.91 -3.82 12.94
CA PHE A 150 34.28 -3.58 11.65
C PHE A 150 35.14 -4.22 10.56
N MET A 151 34.79 -5.44 10.11
CA MET A 151 35.47 -6.08 8.99
C MET A 151 35.09 -5.35 7.70
N LYS A 152 36.05 -4.63 7.14
CA LYS A 152 35.89 -4.03 5.80
C LYS A 152 35.87 -5.14 4.75
N PRO A 153 34.96 -5.10 3.76
CA PRO A 153 34.94 -6.09 2.68
C PRO A 153 36.19 -5.95 1.80
N LYS A 154 36.71 -7.08 1.31
CA LYS A 154 37.82 -7.11 0.36
C LYS A 154 37.32 -6.81 -1.05
N PRO A 155 38.05 -6.01 -1.84
CA PRO A 155 37.68 -5.74 -3.23
C PRO A 155 37.89 -6.99 -4.11
N ILE A 156 37.03 -7.12 -5.12
CA ILE A 156 37.13 -8.07 -6.24
C ILE A 156 38.18 -7.55 -7.22
#